data_AF-A0A6C0IGT3-F1
#
_entry.id   AF-A0A6C0IGT3-F1
#
_cell.length_a   1.000
_cell.length_b   1.000
_cell.length_c   1.000
_cell.angle_alpha   90.00
_cell.angle_beta   90.00
_cell.angle_gamma   90.00
#
_symmetry.space_group_name_H-M   'P 1'
#
loop_
_entity.id
_entity.type
_entity.pdbx_description
1 polymer ?
#
loop_
_entity_poly.entity_id
_entity_poly.type
_entity_poly.pdbx_seq_one_letter_code
_entity_poly.pdbx_strand_id
1 'polypeptide(L)'
;MSSSSDCLVLMIEEYDIDNVRTDNTVYVLYDQKDEQYVIRGKRNDTKNTKGCCFSFNCKNIKSLEYFISFIICKNNLWNFTLYNYDNLPYRSENITYDYLSDNASSEIELSGYDKTNYSKEKLKNLFKTIKNVFNNYN
;
A
#
# COMPACT_ATOMS: atom_id res chain seq x y z
N MET A 1 22.18 7.19 -18.22
CA MET A 1 20.92 6.49 -17.93
C MET A 1 20.56 6.88 -16.50
N SER A 2 19.54 7.72 -16.31
CA SER A 2 19.16 8.20 -14.97
C SER A 2 18.52 7.05 -14.20
N SER A 3 19.26 6.52 -13.23
CA SER A 3 18.90 5.32 -12.47
C SER A 3 18.11 5.61 -11.19
N SER A 4 17.53 6.81 -11.03
CA SER A 4 16.74 7.13 -9.84
C SER A 4 15.28 7.36 -10.23
N SER A 5 14.45 6.40 -9.90
CA SER A 5 13.04 6.44 -10.18
C SER A 5 12.33 6.28 -8.82
N ASP A 6 12.35 7.34 -8.02
CA ASP A 6 11.81 7.37 -6.65
C ASP A 6 10.33 6.98 -6.69
N CYS A 7 10.00 5.76 -6.29
CA CYS A 7 8.63 5.27 -6.30
C CYS A 7 8.11 5.11 -4.88
N LEU A 8 7.25 6.03 -4.51
CA LEU A 8 6.54 5.95 -3.25
C LEU A 8 5.49 4.85 -3.28
N VAL A 9 5.64 3.93 -2.34
CA VAL A 9 4.67 2.87 -2.05
C VAL A 9 4.21 3.04 -0.60
N LEU A 10 2.91 3.23 -0.43
CA LEU A 10 2.28 3.26 0.89
C LEU A 10 1.85 1.84 1.26
N MET A 11 2.41 1.32 2.35
CA MET A 11 1.90 0.13 3.02
C MET A 11 0.91 0.55 4.11
N ILE A 12 -0.22 -0.16 4.16
CA ILE A 12 -1.27 -0.04 5.16
C ILE A 12 -1.49 -1.41 5.76
N GLU A 13 -1.40 -1.50 7.09
CA GLU A 13 -1.71 -2.72 7.81
C GLU A 13 -2.91 -2.53 8.72
N GLU A 14 -3.82 -3.49 8.68
CA GLU A 14 -4.93 -3.60 9.62
C GLU A 14 -4.48 -4.37 10.85
N TYR A 15 -4.41 -3.71 11.99
CA TYR A 15 -4.09 -4.31 13.28
C TYR A 15 -5.38 -4.59 14.06
N ASP A 16 -5.73 -5.87 14.16
CA ASP A 16 -6.83 -6.38 14.96
C ASP A 16 -6.42 -6.38 16.44
N ILE A 17 -7.09 -5.52 17.22
CA ILE A 17 -6.82 -5.35 18.65
C ILE A 17 -7.22 -6.61 19.43
N ASP A 18 -8.33 -7.25 19.04
CA ASP A 18 -8.92 -8.37 19.77
C ASP A 18 -8.04 -9.62 19.67
N ASN A 19 -7.45 -9.83 18.48
CA ASN A 19 -6.58 -10.97 18.21
C ASN A 19 -5.08 -10.64 18.24
N VAL A 20 -4.71 -9.38 18.54
CA VAL A 20 -3.33 -8.87 18.65
C VAL A 20 -2.50 -9.28 17.43
N ARG A 21 -3.03 -9.05 16.24
CA ARG A 21 -2.39 -9.48 14.97
C ARG A 21 -2.74 -8.54 13.82
N THR A 22 -1.87 -8.52 12.82
CA THR A 22 -2.21 -7.92 11.52
C THR A 22 -3.19 -8.84 10.78
N ASP A 23 -4.33 -8.34 10.29
CA ASP A 23 -5.31 -9.14 9.51
C ASP A 23 -5.18 -8.90 8.00
N ASN A 24 -4.81 -7.68 7.59
CA ASN A 24 -4.63 -7.29 6.20
C ASN A 24 -3.37 -6.46 6.04
N THR A 25 -2.64 -6.70 4.96
CA THR A 25 -1.57 -5.82 4.48
C THR A 25 -1.89 -5.37 3.06
N VAL A 26 -1.83 -4.07 2.80
CA VAL A 26 -2.18 -3.46 1.53
C VAL A 26 -1.10 -2.47 1.13
N TYR A 27 -0.55 -2.66 -0.06
CA TYR A 27 0.34 -1.71 -0.72
C TYR A 27 -0.44 -0.89 -1.75
N VAL A 28 -0.17 0.40 -1.76
CA VAL A 28 -0.74 1.37 -2.69
C VAL A 28 0.38 2.18 -3.31
N LEU A 29 0.42 2.20 -4.63
CA LEU A 29 1.30 3.07 -5.41
C LEU A 29 0.52 3.76 -6.52
N TYR A 30 1.10 4.81 -7.09
CA TYR A 30 0.55 5.47 -8.26
C TYR A 30 1.41 5.16 -9.49
N ASP A 31 0.79 4.56 -10.50
CA ASP A 31 1.33 4.32 -11.83
C ASP A 31 1.19 5.62 -12.64
N GLN A 32 2.30 6.32 -12.87
CA GLN A 32 2.30 7.56 -13.64
C GLN A 32 2.08 7.34 -15.13
N LYS A 33 2.44 6.17 -15.66
CA LYS A 33 2.33 5.85 -17.08
C LYS A 33 0.89 5.61 -17.49
N ASP A 34 0.15 4.85 -16.69
CA ASP A 34 -1.25 4.53 -16.92
C ASP A 34 -2.22 5.46 -16.14
N GLU A 35 -1.67 6.42 -15.39
CA GLU A 35 -2.37 7.40 -14.57
C GLU A 35 -3.40 6.78 -13.62
N GLN A 36 -2.98 5.76 -12.86
CA GLN A 36 -3.86 5.00 -11.98
C GLN A 36 -3.19 4.61 -10.67
N TYR A 37 -3.98 4.50 -9.61
CA TYR A 37 -3.57 3.82 -8.39
C TYR A 37 -3.58 2.32 -8.62
N VAL A 38 -2.51 1.68 -8.16
CA VAL A 38 -2.30 0.24 -8.18
C VAL A 38 -2.31 -0.24 -6.74
N ILE A 39 -3.20 -1.17 -6.43
CA ILE A 39 -3.38 -1.73 -5.10
C ILE A 39 -3.03 -3.21 -5.16
N ARG A 40 -2.18 -3.64 -4.24
CA ARG A 40 -1.81 -5.05 -4.02
C ARG A 40 -2.00 -5.36 -2.55
N GLY A 41 -2.83 -6.33 -2.22
CA GLY A 41 -3.06 -6.67 -0.83
C GLY A 41 -3.19 -8.16 -0.60
N LYS A 42 -3.10 -8.54 0.66
CA LYS A 42 -3.23 -9.92 1.12
C LYS A 42 -3.81 -9.92 2.53
N ARG A 43 -4.77 -10.80 2.76
CA ARG A 43 -5.19 -11.14 4.13
C ARG A 43 -4.13 -12.01 4.77
N ASN A 44 -3.85 -11.84 6.05
CA ASN A 44 -2.98 -12.78 6.74
C ASN A 44 -3.64 -14.15 6.87
N ASP A 45 -2.79 -15.17 6.89
CA ASP A 45 -3.22 -16.54 7.10
C ASP A 45 -3.94 -16.64 8.45
N THR A 46 -5.07 -17.32 8.46
CA THR A 46 -5.70 -17.76 9.70
C THR A 46 -5.32 -19.20 9.97
N LYS A 47 -5.61 -19.71 11.18
CA LYS A 47 -5.35 -21.13 11.52
C LYS A 47 -5.95 -22.12 10.52
N ASN A 48 -7.03 -21.73 9.84
CA ASN A 48 -7.82 -22.64 9.00
C ASN A 48 -7.83 -22.25 7.52
N THR A 49 -7.32 -21.07 7.15
CA THR A 49 -7.38 -20.58 5.76
C THR A 49 -6.10 -19.81 5.41
N LYS A 50 -5.54 -20.13 4.23
CA LYS A 50 -4.52 -19.29 3.62
C LYS A 50 -5.16 -18.01 3.11
N GLY A 51 -4.53 -16.89 3.39
CA GLY A 51 -4.91 -15.60 2.85
C GLY A 51 -4.61 -15.52 1.36
N CYS A 52 -5.58 -15.02 0.60
CA CYS A 52 -5.41 -14.82 -0.84
C CYS A 52 -4.91 -13.40 -1.11
N CYS A 53 -3.97 -13.29 -2.05
CA CYS A 53 -3.61 -12.02 -2.65
C CYS A 53 -4.77 -11.49 -3.49
N PHE A 54 -4.92 -10.17 -3.52
CA PHE A 54 -5.87 -9.48 -4.38
C PHE A 54 -5.22 -8.24 -5.00
N SER A 55 -5.78 -7.83 -6.13
CA SER A 55 -5.34 -6.68 -6.89
C SER A 55 -6.53 -5.81 -7.26
N PHE A 56 -6.38 -4.51 -7.14
CA PHE A 56 -7.38 -3.53 -7.58
C PHE A 56 -6.63 -2.36 -8.22
N ASN A 57 -7.19 -1.80 -9.29
CA ASN A 57 -6.64 -0.62 -9.94
C ASN A 57 -7.77 0.41 -10.08
N CYS A 58 -7.46 1.69 -9.87
CA CYS A 58 -8.46 2.76 -10.06
C CYS A 58 -7.81 4.10 -10.37
N LYS A 59 -8.49 4.96 -11.14
CA LYS A 59 -7.93 6.25 -11.57
C LYS A 59 -8.09 7.39 -10.56
N ASN A 60 -9.04 7.27 -9.64
CA ASN A 60 -9.44 8.39 -8.78
C ASN A 60 -9.37 8.04 -7.30
N ILE A 61 -9.06 9.06 -6.49
CA ILE A 61 -8.90 8.95 -5.04
C ILE A 61 -10.19 8.48 -4.36
N LYS A 62 -11.36 8.85 -4.87
CA LYS A 62 -12.64 8.47 -4.26
C LYS A 62 -12.88 6.96 -4.33
N SER A 63 -12.57 6.34 -5.46
CA SER A 63 -12.64 4.88 -5.65
C SER A 63 -11.61 4.17 -4.77
N LEU A 64 -10.38 4.73 -4.66
CA LEU A 64 -9.35 4.21 -3.77
C LEU A 64 -9.78 4.27 -2.30
N GLU A 65 -10.23 5.44 -1.82
CA GLU A 65 -10.76 5.63 -0.47
C GLU A 65 -11.89 4.64 -0.18
N TYR A 66 -12.85 4.52 -1.10
CA TYR A 66 -13.97 3.60 -0.94
C TYR A 66 -13.49 2.16 -0.79
N PHE A 67 -12.63 1.71 -1.71
CA PHE A 67 -12.10 0.36 -1.71
C PHE A 67 -11.34 0.05 -0.42
N ILE A 68 -10.36 0.88 -0.04
CA ILE A 68 -9.56 0.67 1.18
C ILE A 68 -10.46 0.65 2.42
N SER A 69 -11.46 1.53 2.47
CA SER A 69 -12.43 1.58 3.58
C SER A 69 -13.43 0.43 3.62
N PHE A 70 -13.52 -0.35 2.54
CA PHE A 70 -14.35 -1.55 2.43
C PHE A 70 -13.58 -2.80 2.85
N ILE A 71 -12.29 -2.90 2.47
CA ILE A 71 -11.47 -4.09 2.74
C ILE A 71 -10.80 -4.08 4.12
N ILE A 72 -10.58 -2.92 4.74
CA ILE A 72 -9.99 -2.77 6.07
C ILE A 72 -11.06 -2.30 7.06
N CYS A 73 -11.14 -2.93 8.23
CA CYS A 73 -12.08 -2.52 9.29
C CYS A 73 -11.70 -1.15 9.88
N LYS A 74 -12.67 -0.21 9.88
CA LYS A 74 -12.49 1.14 10.44
C LYS A 74 -12.39 1.17 11.97
N ASN A 75 -12.83 0.11 12.64
CA ASN A 75 -12.79 -0.01 14.10
C ASN A 75 -11.45 -0.59 14.59
N ASN A 76 -10.64 -1.14 13.69
CA ASN A 76 -9.30 -1.63 14.01
C ASN A 76 -8.28 -0.49 14.01
N LEU A 77 -7.08 -0.77 14.54
CA LEU A 77 -5.95 0.15 14.47
C LEU A 77 -5.20 -0.07 13.16
N TRP A 78 -4.54 0.98 12.68
CA TRP A 78 -3.90 1.01 11.38
C TRP A 78 -2.43 1.36 11.55
N ASN A 79 -1.56 0.54 10.95
CA ASN A 79 -0.17 0.93 10.73
C ASN A 79 -0.02 1.49 9.30
N PHE A 80 0.84 2.48 9.16
CA PHE A 80 1.16 3.09 7.88
C PHE A 80 2.67 3.15 7.73
N THR A 81 3.20 2.64 6.63
CA THR A 81 4.62 2.80 6.29
C THR A 81 4.74 3.31 4.87
N LEU A 82 5.53 4.35 4.69
CA LEU A 82 5.83 4.91 3.38
C LEU A 82 7.24 4.48 3.00
N TYR A 83 7.36 3.81 1.86
CA TYR A 83 8.63 3.33 1.32
C TYR A 83 8.99 4.06 0.04
N ASN A 84 10.28 4.23 -0.23
CA ASN A 84 10.81 4.69 -1.51
C ASN A 84 11.51 3.55 -2.24
N TYR A 85 10.80 2.88 -3.14
CA TYR A 85 11.39 1.83 -3.97
C TYR A 85 12.15 2.44 -5.14
N ASP A 86 13.37 1.98 -5.38
CA ASP A 86 14.24 2.41 -6.49
C ASP A 86 14.33 1.38 -7.63
N ASN A 87 13.72 0.20 -7.44
CA ASN A 87 13.89 -0.97 -8.29
C ASN A 87 12.57 -1.58 -8.79
N LEU A 88 11.45 -0.82 -8.77
CA LEU A 88 10.16 -1.37 -9.20
C LEU A 88 10.19 -1.82 -10.67
N PRO A 89 9.54 -2.96 -11.00
CA PRO A 89 9.33 -3.39 -12.39
C PRO A 89 8.72 -2.31 -13.28
N TYR A 90 9.15 -2.25 -14.55
CA TYR A 90 8.67 -1.28 -15.54
C TYR A 90 7.14 -1.24 -15.73
N ARG A 91 6.48 -2.37 -15.50
CA ARG A 91 5.05 -2.50 -15.72
C ARG A 91 4.36 -2.85 -14.42
N SER A 92 3.28 -2.15 -14.11
CA SER A 92 2.55 -2.32 -12.85
C SER A 92 1.90 -3.69 -12.70
N GLU A 93 1.65 -4.42 -13.79
CA GLU A 93 1.23 -5.84 -13.72
C GLU A 93 2.28 -6.76 -13.08
N ASN A 94 3.56 -6.40 -13.17
CA ASN A 94 4.68 -7.18 -12.61
C ASN A 94 4.99 -6.80 -11.16
N ILE A 95 4.42 -5.71 -10.66
CA ILE A 95 4.53 -5.29 -9.26
C ILE A 95 3.52 -6.11 -8.45
N THR A 96 3.95 -7.27 -7.96
CA THR A 96 3.11 -8.19 -7.17
C THR A 96 3.14 -7.84 -5.68
N TYR A 97 2.19 -8.39 -4.92
CA TYR A 97 2.24 -8.30 -3.45
C TYR A 97 3.54 -8.89 -2.90
N ASP A 98 3.91 -10.10 -3.34
CA ASP A 98 5.10 -10.79 -2.85
C ASP A 98 6.37 -9.99 -3.18
N TYR A 99 6.47 -9.41 -4.38
CA TYR A 99 7.59 -8.53 -4.73
C TYR A 99 7.75 -7.35 -3.75
N LEU A 100 6.66 -6.66 -3.45
CA LEU A 100 6.68 -5.53 -2.51
C LEU A 100 7.00 -6.01 -1.09
N SER A 101 6.39 -7.10 -0.64
CA SER A 101 6.63 -7.67 0.69
C SER A 101 8.08 -8.11 0.86
N ASP A 102 8.68 -8.77 -0.13
CA ASP A 102 10.03 -9.32 -0.06
C ASP A 102 11.11 -8.22 -0.13
N ASN A 103 10.79 -7.07 -0.70
CA ASN A 103 11.71 -5.93 -0.85
C ASN A 103 11.43 -4.80 0.17
N ALA A 104 10.41 -4.92 1.01
CA ALA A 104 10.14 -3.96 2.07
C ALA A 104 11.23 -4.07 3.15
N SER A 105 12.02 -3.00 3.32
CA SER A 105 13.07 -2.95 4.34
C SER A 105 13.10 -1.60 5.03
N SER A 106 13.73 -1.55 6.21
CA SER A 106 13.93 -0.31 6.95
C SER A 106 14.87 0.67 6.24
N GLU A 107 15.69 0.20 5.29
CA GLU A 107 16.63 1.04 4.55
C GLU A 107 15.93 1.95 3.53
N ILE A 108 14.76 1.52 3.04
CA ILE A 108 13.95 2.26 2.08
C ILE A 108 12.70 2.89 2.72
N GLU A 109 12.56 2.76 4.04
CA GLU A 109 11.47 3.38 4.80
C GLU A 109 11.71 4.89 4.96
N LEU A 110 10.73 5.70 4.56
CA LEU A 110 10.75 7.14 4.77
C LEU A 110 10.04 7.55 6.06
N SER A 111 8.96 6.84 6.42
CA SER A 111 8.18 7.12 7.61
C SER A 111 7.28 5.95 7.99
N GLY A 112 7.14 5.70 9.28
CA GLY A 112 6.23 4.71 9.87
C GLY A 112 5.33 5.33 10.94
N TYR A 113 4.08 4.87 11.02
CA TYR A 113 3.13 5.23 12.06
C TYR A 113 2.40 3.99 12.53
N ASP A 114 2.53 3.66 13.82
CA ASP A 114 1.91 2.47 14.39
C ASP A 114 0.59 2.77 15.10
N LYS A 115 -0.33 1.80 15.03
CA LYS A 115 -1.51 1.71 15.90
C LYS A 115 -2.37 2.98 15.92
N THR A 116 -2.56 3.58 14.75
CA THR A 116 -3.33 4.81 14.61
C THR A 116 -4.81 4.52 14.31
N ASN A 117 -5.71 5.38 14.79
CA ASN A 117 -7.13 5.27 14.46
C ASN A 117 -7.39 5.60 12.98
N TYR A 118 -8.39 4.94 12.39
CA TYR A 118 -8.85 5.29 11.04
C TYR A 118 -9.21 6.78 10.95
N SER A 119 -8.61 7.47 9.99
CA SER A 119 -8.97 8.83 9.62
C SER A 119 -9.04 8.94 8.10
N LYS A 120 -10.26 9.17 7.60
CA LYS A 120 -10.49 9.36 6.16
C LYS A 120 -9.64 10.51 5.60
N GLU A 121 -9.51 11.60 6.35
CA GLU A 121 -8.73 12.76 5.93
C GLU A 121 -7.23 12.44 5.85
N LYS A 122 -6.69 11.78 6.88
CA LYS A 122 -5.28 11.33 6.87
C LYS A 122 -5.01 10.41 5.68
N LEU A 123 -5.89 9.43 5.46
CA LEU A 123 -5.80 8.48 4.36
C LEU A 123 -5.83 9.19 2.99
N LYS A 124 -6.76 10.12 2.81
CA LYS A 124 -6.84 10.96 1.60
C LYS A 124 -5.57 11.75 1.35
N ASN A 125 -4.98 12.32 2.40
CA ASN A 125 -3.74 13.09 2.27
C ASN A 125 -2.56 12.19 1.90
N LEU A 126 -2.45 10.99 2.49
CA LEU A 126 -1.44 10.00 2.08
C LEU A 126 -1.60 9.60 0.60
N PHE A 127 -2.83 9.38 0.13
CA PHE A 127 -3.08 9.07 -1.28
C PHE A 127 -2.73 10.21 -2.24
N LYS A 128 -2.96 11.47 -1.83
CA LYS A 128 -2.47 12.62 -2.59
C LYS A 128 -0.95 12.67 -2.63
N THR A 129 -0.28 12.36 -1.51
CA THR A 129 1.19 12.34 -1.44
C THR A 129 1.77 11.35 -2.44
N ILE A 130 1.31 10.09 -2.44
CA ILE A 130 1.84 9.08 -3.37
C ILE A 130 1.56 9.40 -4.85
N LYS A 131 0.50 10.16 -5.15
CA LYS A 131 0.23 10.61 -6.52
C LYS A 131 1.13 11.77 -6.97
N ASN A 132 1.50 12.65 -6.03
CA ASN A 132 2.21 13.89 -6.33
C ASN A 132 3.73 13.73 -6.35
N VAL A 133 4.28 12.64 -5.80
CA VAL A 133 5.70 12.34 -5.95
C VAL A 133 5.97 11.73 -7.33
N PHE A 134 7.14 12.05 -7.89
CA PHE A 134 7.61 11.61 -9.21
C PHE A 134 7.84 10.09 -9.25
N ASN A 135 6.77 9.30 -9.16
CA ASN A 135 6.74 7.86 -9.38
C ASN A 135 6.94 7.52 -10.87
N ASN A 136 8.05 7.99 -11.45
CA ASN A 136 8.57 7.42 -12.67
C ASN A 136 9.24 6.11 -12.26
N TYR A 137 8.96 5.00 -12.94
CA TYR A 137 9.74 3.76 -12.86
C TYR A 137 10.20 3.38 -14.26
N ASN A 138 11.44 2.87 -14.34
CA ASN A 138 12.18 2.62 -15.57
C ASN A 138 11.64 1.47 -16.43
#